data_AF-A0A7S2UGJ5-F1
#
_entry.id   AF-A0A7S2UGJ5-F1
#
_cell.length_a   1.000
_cell.length_b   1.000
_cell.length_c   1.000
_cell.angle_alpha   90.00
_cell.angle_beta   90.00
_cell.angle_gamma   90.00
#
_symmetry.space_group_name_H-M   'P 1'
#
loop_
_entity.id
_entity.type
_entity.pdbx_description
1 polymer ?
#
loop_
_entity_poly.entity_id
_entity_poly.type
_entity_poly.pdbx_seq_one_letter_code
_entity_poly.pdbx_strand_id
1 'polypeptide(L)'
;MILKKLLLLAVVVVSVVEAFASGEKEDHADDGFSRLVAWMKLHGGRVDERIDVAEIHGIRGVVALDTIEDGAELLYCPWKLVIGSTGLPAHMQMQSSDDMCQVVHDMAKEIRLSSQSLWWPYLEHIEIPRLSAMWGPLALDELQGLSPSEDATRHFQWFSQYCAGNNDNNNKEDQHATVAGSMDQEASLMRSLVSFVSRASEVGMVPIYDLLNHHNGRKNAKLSLTEEGVHLRVVGGNSIQKGQELYLSYGIKSAPVMYRDYGFVEEWPCCWNWKEVASGDNFAFVLFPDDGVAINPTKEFLQHIWHSSSSVPVPTTMHTMDNVDMRLAEFQSSAKRHMESLSLEELDRFARAARIHLDGLPTTFQQDQAILEGKRESLAQAMDDDDDDDDDDL
;
A
#
# COMPACT_ATOMS: atom_id res chain seq x y z
N MET A 1 -2.15 -11.81 -27.76
CA MET A 1 -3.39 -12.37 -27.18
C MET A 1 -3.29 -12.57 -25.66
N ILE A 2 -2.20 -13.13 -25.13
CA ILE A 2 -2.00 -13.30 -23.66
C ILE A 2 -1.80 -11.94 -22.94
N LEU A 3 -1.03 -11.02 -23.52
CA LEU A 3 -0.85 -9.67 -22.95
C LEU A 3 -2.17 -8.88 -22.87
N LYS A 4 -3.01 -8.96 -23.91
CA LYS A 4 -4.38 -8.40 -23.93
C LYS A 4 -5.29 -8.98 -22.83
N LYS A 5 -5.03 -10.21 -22.36
CA LYS A 5 -5.82 -10.86 -21.29
C LYS A 5 -5.46 -10.34 -19.90
N LEU A 6 -4.19 -10.07 -19.62
CA LEU A 6 -3.75 -9.46 -18.37
C LEU A 6 -4.10 -7.95 -18.32
N LEU A 7 -4.07 -7.28 -19.48
CA LEU A 7 -4.38 -5.85 -19.57
C LEU A 7 -5.87 -5.53 -19.35
N LEU A 8 -6.78 -6.39 -19.80
CA LEU A 8 -8.22 -6.14 -19.64
C LEU A 8 -8.66 -6.24 -18.16
N LEU A 9 -8.02 -7.11 -17.37
CA LEU A 9 -8.29 -7.20 -15.93
C LEU A 9 -7.95 -5.88 -15.22
N ALA A 10 -6.87 -5.20 -15.64
CA ALA A 10 -6.51 -3.88 -15.13
C ALA A 10 -7.49 -2.79 -15.60
N VAL A 11 -7.90 -2.79 -16.88
CA VAL A 11 -8.83 -1.78 -17.44
C VAL A 11 -10.23 -1.86 -16.81
N VAL A 12 -10.71 -3.08 -16.50
CA VAL A 12 -12.02 -3.30 -15.87
C VAL A 12 -12.05 -2.83 -14.41
N VAL A 13 -10.91 -2.84 -13.71
CA VAL A 13 -10.78 -2.25 -12.36
C VAL A 13 -10.79 -0.72 -12.43
N VAL A 14 -10.08 -0.12 -13.40
CA VAL A 14 -10.02 1.34 -13.57
C VAL A 14 -11.39 1.94 -13.94
N SER A 15 -12.16 1.27 -14.80
CA SER A 15 -13.44 1.82 -15.29
C SER A 15 -14.55 1.88 -14.24
N VAL A 16 -14.49 1.03 -13.19
CA VAL A 16 -15.44 1.09 -12.07
C VAL A 16 -15.14 2.27 -11.15
N VAL A 17 -13.87 2.69 -11.05
CA VAL A 17 -13.45 3.80 -10.19
C VAL A 17 -13.87 5.15 -10.78
N GLU A 18 -13.87 5.31 -12.10
CA GLU A 18 -14.26 6.58 -12.75
C GLU A 18 -15.77 6.88 -12.65
N ALA A 19 -16.63 5.87 -12.51
CA ALA A 19 -18.08 6.05 -12.44
C ALA A 19 -18.56 6.74 -11.14
N PHE A 20 -17.72 6.81 -10.10
CA PHE A 20 -18.04 7.45 -8.81
C PHE A 20 -17.60 8.92 -8.71
N ALA A 21 -16.96 9.50 -9.74
CA ALA A 21 -16.33 10.82 -9.66
C ALA A 21 -17.23 12.00 -10.11
N SER A 22 -18.55 11.95 -9.85
CA SER A 22 -19.45 13.07 -10.17
C SER A 22 -19.55 14.09 -9.03
N GLY A 23 -18.60 15.01 -8.97
CA GLY A 23 -18.78 16.45 -8.78
C GLY A 23 -19.73 17.01 -7.72
N GLU A 24 -19.88 16.39 -6.55
CA GLU A 24 -20.43 17.11 -5.38
C GLU A 24 -19.34 17.98 -4.73
N LYS A 25 -19.74 19.14 -4.21
CA LYS A 25 -18.84 19.99 -3.42
C LYS A 25 -18.51 19.22 -2.15
N GLU A 26 -17.30 18.68 -2.07
CA GLU A 26 -16.74 18.11 -0.85
C GLU A 26 -16.77 19.19 0.24
N ASP A 27 -17.75 19.08 1.14
CA ASP A 27 -17.62 19.69 2.45
C ASP A 27 -16.40 19.02 3.08
N HIS A 28 -15.30 19.77 3.23
CA HIS A 28 -14.12 19.37 3.97
C HIS A 28 -14.52 19.16 5.45
N ALA A 29 -15.18 18.04 5.74
CA ALA A 29 -15.36 17.59 7.10
C ALA A 29 -13.94 17.38 7.66
N ASP A 30 -13.57 18.18 8.66
CA ASP A 30 -12.33 17.99 9.41
C ASP A 30 -12.36 16.58 10.00
N ASP A 31 -11.76 15.64 9.29
CA ASP A 31 -11.67 14.20 9.59
C ASP A 31 -10.80 13.92 10.83
N GLY A 32 -10.44 14.98 11.56
CA GLY A 32 -9.53 14.98 12.68
C GLY A 32 -8.10 15.31 12.28
N PHE A 33 -7.78 15.52 11.00
CA PHE A 33 -6.42 15.87 10.58
C PHE A 33 -5.92 17.16 11.26
N SER A 34 -6.76 18.19 11.40
CA SER A 34 -6.38 19.42 12.09
C SER A 34 -5.97 19.17 13.56
N ARG A 35 -6.68 18.24 14.24
CA ARG A 35 -6.37 17.83 15.62
C ARG A 35 -5.07 17.03 15.68
N LEU A 36 -4.83 16.14 14.71
CA LEU A 36 -3.59 15.37 14.59
C LEU A 36 -2.38 16.29 14.35
N VAL A 37 -2.52 17.29 13.48
CA VAL A 37 -1.49 18.31 13.22
C VAL A 37 -1.20 19.13 14.48
N ALA A 38 -2.24 19.57 15.20
CA ALA A 38 -2.07 20.32 16.44
C ALA A 38 -1.34 19.50 17.52
N TRP A 39 -1.69 18.22 17.67
CA TRP A 39 -1.00 17.28 18.55
C TRP A 39 0.48 17.10 18.15
N MET A 40 0.75 16.87 16.86
CA MET A 40 2.12 16.72 16.36
C MET A 40 2.98 17.95 16.69
N LYS A 41 2.45 19.15 16.45
CA LYS A 41 3.12 20.43 16.77
C LYS A 41 3.33 20.61 18.28
N LEU A 42 2.32 20.30 19.11
CA LEU A 42 2.42 20.37 20.57
C LEU A 42 3.57 19.51 21.12
N HIS A 43 3.82 18.37 20.49
CA HIS A 43 4.88 17.46 20.90
C HIS A 43 6.21 17.67 20.17
N GLY A 44 6.38 18.81 19.48
CA GLY A 44 7.65 19.22 18.87
C GLY A 44 7.88 18.70 17.46
N GLY A 45 6.87 18.09 16.83
CA GLY A 45 6.86 17.85 15.39
C GLY A 45 6.56 19.11 14.60
N ARG A 46 6.72 19.02 13.27
CA ARG A 46 6.34 20.08 12.33
C ARG A 46 5.56 19.44 11.19
N VAL A 47 4.55 20.14 10.70
CA VAL A 47 3.74 19.75 9.54
C VAL A 47 3.59 20.99 8.68
N ASP A 48 3.86 20.87 7.38
CA ASP A 48 3.63 21.94 6.40
C ASP A 48 2.15 22.32 6.41
N GLU A 49 1.84 23.62 6.43
CA GLU A 49 0.45 24.11 6.47
C GLU A 49 -0.24 24.02 5.11
N ARG A 50 0.50 23.70 4.05
CA ARG A 50 0.01 23.55 2.69
C ARG A 50 -0.38 22.11 2.37
N ILE A 51 -0.47 21.22 3.35
CA ILE A 51 -1.01 19.87 3.14
C ILE A 51 -2.27 19.65 3.97
N ASP A 52 -3.18 18.85 3.43
CA ASP A 52 -4.39 18.41 4.10
C ASP A 52 -4.74 16.98 3.69
N VAL A 53 -5.71 16.39 4.36
CA VAL A 53 -6.29 15.11 3.96
C VAL A 53 -7.55 15.35 3.13
N ALA A 54 -7.68 14.60 2.04
CA ALA A 54 -8.87 14.61 1.19
C ALA A 54 -9.22 13.18 0.78
N GLU A 55 -10.46 12.98 0.36
CA GLU A 55 -10.88 11.75 -0.29
C GLU A 55 -10.63 11.89 -1.80
N ILE A 56 -9.87 10.96 -2.37
CA ILE A 56 -9.50 10.95 -3.78
C ILE A 56 -9.93 9.59 -4.33
N HIS A 57 -10.94 9.59 -5.20
CA HIS A 57 -11.51 8.37 -5.77
C HIS A 57 -12.00 7.35 -4.71
N GLY A 58 -12.63 7.83 -3.64
CA GLY A 58 -13.12 6.96 -2.57
C GLY A 58 -12.06 6.54 -1.55
N ILE A 59 -10.83 7.07 -1.66
CA ILE A 59 -9.69 6.69 -0.82
C ILE A 59 -9.10 7.93 -0.18
N ARG A 60 -8.89 7.88 1.14
CA ARG A 60 -8.18 8.94 1.87
C ARG A 60 -6.74 9.09 1.35
N GLY A 61 -6.32 10.33 1.07
CA GLY A 61 -4.95 10.67 0.70
C GLY A 61 -4.55 12.07 1.18
N VAL A 62 -3.26 12.39 1.12
CA VAL A 62 -2.77 13.73 1.48
C VAL A 62 -2.62 14.56 0.22
N VAL A 63 -3.21 15.76 0.19
CA VAL A 63 -3.20 16.69 -0.93
C VAL A 63 -2.52 18.01 -0.59
N ALA A 64 -2.00 18.68 -1.61
CA ALA A 64 -1.44 20.01 -1.46
C ALA A 64 -2.53 21.09 -1.53
N LEU A 65 -2.66 21.93 -0.50
CA LEU A 65 -3.56 23.10 -0.45
C LEU A 65 -3.03 24.30 -1.24
N ASP A 66 -1.72 24.36 -1.44
CA ASP A 66 -1.01 25.35 -2.25
C ASP A 66 0.21 24.69 -2.93
N THR A 67 0.92 25.42 -3.77
CA THR A 67 2.16 24.93 -4.39
C THR A 67 3.23 24.69 -3.33
N ILE A 68 3.90 23.54 -3.41
CA ILE A 68 4.98 23.12 -2.50
C ILE A 68 6.24 22.87 -3.32
N GLU A 69 7.33 23.55 -2.99
CA GLU A 69 8.58 23.47 -3.73
C GLU A 69 9.32 22.14 -3.52
N ASP A 70 10.13 21.75 -4.52
CA ASP A 70 11.04 20.60 -4.37
C ASP A 70 12.00 20.80 -3.19
N GLY A 71 12.20 19.74 -2.39
CA GLY A 71 13.03 19.78 -1.18
C GLY A 71 12.34 20.37 0.06
N ALA A 72 11.14 20.94 -0.06
CA ALA A 72 10.37 21.42 1.08
C ALA A 72 10.14 20.31 2.11
N GLU A 73 10.21 20.65 3.40
CA GLU A 73 9.91 19.73 4.50
C GLU A 73 8.39 19.68 4.72
N LEU A 74 7.79 18.54 4.40
CA LEU A 74 6.36 18.28 4.58
C LEU A 74 6.05 17.92 6.04
N LEU A 75 6.94 17.15 6.66
CA LEU A 75 6.79 16.62 8.02
C LEU A 75 8.15 16.51 8.70
N TYR A 76 8.19 16.85 9.98
CA TYR A 76 9.22 16.42 10.91
C TYR A 76 8.55 15.74 12.11
N CYS A 77 8.89 14.47 12.35
CA CYS A 77 8.41 13.67 13.47
C CYS A 77 9.58 13.35 14.41
N PRO A 78 9.65 13.92 15.63
CA PRO A 78 10.69 13.57 16.58
C PRO A 78 10.56 12.11 17.02
N TRP A 79 11.68 11.44 17.29
CA TRP A 79 11.72 10.01 17.63
C TRP A 79 10.76 9.60 18.76
N LYS A 80 10.53 10.47 19.74
CA LYS A 80 9.59 10.21 20.85
C LYS A 80 8.11 10.04 20.42
N LEU A 81 7.76 10.41 19.20
CA LEU A 81 6.41 10.25 18.63
C LEU A 81 6.29 9.05 17.70
N VAL A 82 7.41 8.41 17.34
CA VAL A 82 7.41 7.16 16.57
C VAL A 82 7.06 6.00 17.49
N ILE A 83 6.09 5.17 17.12
CA ILE A 83 5.85 3.89 17.81
C ILE A 83 6.74 2.84 17.14
N GLY A 84 7.80 2.44 17.84
CA GLY A 84 8.83 1.53 17.33
C GLY A 84 10.23 2.03 17.67
N SER A 85 10.99 2.48 16.67
CA SER A 85 12.36 2.97 16.87
C SER A 85 12.39 4.20 17.78
N THR A 86 13.20 4.17 18.84
CA THR A 86 13.37 5.29 19.78
C THR A 86 14.47 6.28 19.40
N GLY A 87 15.17 6.02 18.28
CA GLY A 87 16.28 6.83 17.80
C GLY A 87 17.02 6.14 16.65
N LEU A 88 17.86 6.90 15.95
CA LEU A 88 18.67 6.39 14.84
C LEU A 88 19.58 5.20 15.24
N PRO A 89 20.29 5.22 16.40
CA PRO A 89 21.08 4.06 16.82
C PRO A 89 20.24 2.80 17.09
N ALA A 90 19.05 2.97 17.68
CA ALA A 90 18.13 1.86 17.93
C ALA A 90 17.61 1.28 16.60
N HIS A 91 17.25 2.14 15.65
CA HIS A 91 16.84 1.73 14.31
C HIS A 91 17.95 0.96 13.58
N MET A 92 19.19 1.44 13.61
CA MET A 92 20.33 0.75 12.98
C MET A 92 20.63 -0.62 13.61
N GLN A 93 20.17 -0.85 14.85
CA GLN A 93 20.29 -2.11 15.57
C GLN A 93 19.06 -3.02 15.44
N MET A 94 17.93 -2.53 14.91
CA MET A 94 16.77 -3.37 14.57
C MET A 94 17.16 -4.33 13.45
N GLN A 95 17.57 -5.54 13.83
CA GLN A 95 17.90 -6.62 12.90
C GLN A 95 17.11 -7.89 13.21
N SER A 96 16.29 -7.90 14.27
CA SER A 96 15.62 -9.11 14.75
C SER A 96 14.11 -9.06 14.52
N SER A 97 13.51 -10.24 14.35
CA SER A 97 12.05 -10.42 14.36
C SER A 97 11.41 -9.94 15.66
N ASP A 98 12.17 -10.00 16.75
CA ASP A 98 11.71 -9.69 18.10
C ASP A 98 11.40 -8.18 18.21
N ASP A 99 12.15 -7.35 17.50
CA ASP A 99 11.92 -5.91 17.44
C ASP A 99 10.56 -5.58 16.80
N MET A 100 10.17 -6.30 15.74
CA MET A 100 8.85 -6.11 15.10
C MET A 100 7.70 -6.58 16.00
N CYS A 101 7.87 -7.68 16.73
CA CYS A 101 6.89 -8.12 17.73
C CYS A 101 6.66 -7.01 18.78
N GLN A 102 7.74 -6.38 19.25
CA GLN A 102 7.66 -5.33 20.26
C GLN A 102 6.86 -4.12 19.76
N VAL A 103 7.04 -3.68 18.51
CA VAL A 103 6.26 -2.56 17.94
C VAL A 103 4.75 -2.88 17.95
N VAL A 104 4.37 -4.08 17.55
CA VAL A 104 2.96 -4.52 17.56
C VAL A 104 2.42 -4.56 19.00
N HIS A 105 3.20 -5.06 19.96
CA HIS A 105 2.79 -5.10 21.36
C HIS A 105 2.67 -3.69 21.99
N ASP A 106 3.60 -2.80 21.68
CA ASP A 106 3.60 -1.42 22.16
C ASP A 106 2.39 -0.66 21.60
N MET A 107 2.14 -0.73 20.29
CA MET A 107 0.96 -0.12 19.70
C MET A 107 -0.34 -0.71 20.28
N ALA A 108 -0.43 -2.03 20.49
CA ALA A 108 -1.60 -2.65 21.11
C ALA A 108 -1.83 -2.18 22.56
N LYS A 109 -0.75 -1.93 23.31
CA LYS A 109 -0.81 -1.36 24.65
C LYS A 109 -1.35 0.07 24.60
N GLU A 110 -0.85 0.89 23.69
CA GLU A 110 -1.31 2.27 23.53
C GLU A 110 -2.77 2.35 23.08
N ILE A 111 -3.23 1.45 22.21
CA ILE A 111 -4.66 1.34 21.84
C ILE A 111 -5.53 1.07 23.07
N ARG A 112 -5.12 0.18 23.98
CA ARG A 112 -5.89 -0.14 25.21
C ARG A 112 -5.93 1.00 26.21
N LEU A 113 -4.90 1.85 26.25
CA LEU A 113 -4.90 3.05 27.08
C LEU A 113 -5.93 4.08 26.60
N SER A 114 -6.41 3.95 25.35
CA SER A 114 -7.35 4.88 24.74
C SER A 114 -6.90 6.33 24.94
N SER A 115 -7.78 7.24 25.34
CA SER A 115 -7.48 8.65 25.57
C SER A 115 -6.41 8.96 26.62
N GLN A 116 -5.92 7.94 27.36
CA GLN A 116 -4.78 8.09 28.27
C GLN A 116 -3.43 7.91 27.57
N SER A 117 -3.42 7.35 26.35
CA SER A 117 -2.22 7.23 25.53
C SER A 117 -1.79 8.58 24.99
N LEU A 118 -0.47 8.84 25.02
CA LEU A 118 0.13 9.97 24.31
C LEU A 118 -0.21 9.93 22.81
N TRP A 119 -0.27 8.74 22.22
CA TRP A 119 -0.49 8.53 20.79
C TRP A 119 -1.96 8.40 20.41
N TRP A 120 -2.89 8.53 21.35
CA TRP A 120 -4.31 8.37 21.06
C TRP A 120 -4.82 9.24 19.90
N PRO A 121 -4.48 10.54 19.79
CA PRO A 121 -4.92 11.37 18.66
C PRO A 121 -4.46 10.83 17.29
N TYR A 122 -3.35 10.10 17.25
CA TYR A 122 -2.89 9.40 16.06
C TYR A 122 -3.61 8.06 15.88
N LEU A 123 -3.63 7.22 16.92
CA LEU A 123 -4.21 5.88 16.86
C LEU A 123 -5.73 5.89 16.60
N GLU A 124 -6.45 6.91 17.05
CA GLU A 124 -7.89 7.06 16.75
C GLU A 124 -8.14 7.38 15.28
N HIS A 125 -7.18 7.99 14.59
CA HIS A 125 -7.28 8.38 13.19
C HIS A 125 -6.87 7.25 12.21
N ILE A 126 -6.27 6.16 12.72
CA ILE A 126 -5.95 4.98 11.90
C ILE A 126 -7.20 4.12 11.72
N GLU A 127 -7.71 4.14 10.49
CA GLU A 127 -8.69 3.17 10.01
C GLU A 127 -8.06 1.79 9.88
N ILE A 128 -8.81 0.74 10.21
CA ILE A 128 -8.32 -0.64 10.07
C ILE A 128 -8.32 -0.99 8.58
N PRO A 129 -7.16 -1.22 7.96
CA PRO A 129 -7.11 -1.54 6.54
C PRO A 129 -7.74 -2.91 6.27
N ARG A 130 -8.36 -3.02 5.10
CA ARG A 130 -9.02 -4.25 4.63
C ARG A 130 -8.00 -5.17 3.98
N LEU A 131 -7.12 -5.77 4.79
CA LEU A 131 -6.15 -6.75 4.28
C LEU A 131 -6.82 -8.06 3.90
N SER A 132 -6.31 -8.74 2.87
CA SER A 132 -6.78 -10.06 2.47
C SER A 132 -6.70 -11.09 3.61
N ALA A 133 -5.75 -10.89 4.53
CA ALA A 133 -5.60 -11.72 5.72
C ALA A 133 -6.83 -11.72 6.65
N MET A 134 -7.66 -10.69 6.58
CA MET A 134 -8.89 -10.55 7.38
C MET A 134 -10.13 -11.10 6.67
N TRP A 135 -9.98 -11.59 5.44
CA TRP A 135 -11.10 -12.05 4.65
C TRP A 135 -11.55 -13.45 5.11
N GLY A 136 -12.86 -13.69 5.05
CA GLY A 136 -13.40 -15.02 5.30
C GLY A 136 -12.96 -16.02 4.22
N PRO A 137 -13.00 -17.33 4.49
CA PRO A 137 -12.59 -18.36 3.54
C PRO A 137 -13.27 -18.22 2.17
N LEU A 138 -14.58 -17.93 2.17
CA LEU A 138 -15.34 -17.73 0.93
C LEU A 138 -14.77 -16.60 0.07
N ALA A 139 -14.40 -15.46 0.67
CA ALA A 139 -13.83 -14.33 -0.08
C ALA A 139 -12.39 -14.61 -0.57
N LEU A 140 -11.64 -15.45 0.15
CA LEU A 140 -10.33 -15.91 -0.31
C LEU A 140 -10.44 -16.94 -1.45
N ASP A 141 -11.45 -17.80 -1.41
CA ASP A 141 -11.72 -18.79 -2.46
C ASP A 141 -12.06 -18.11 -3.81
N GLU A 142 -12.63 -16.90 -3.78
CA GLU A 142 -12.88 -16.07 -4.95
C GLU A 142 -11.62 -15.60 -5.67
N LEU A 143 -10.45 -15.70 -5.03
CA LEU A 143 -9.18 -15.47 -5.72
C LEU A 143 -8.83 -16.61 -6.68
N GLN A 144 -9.51 -17.75 -6.61
CA GLN A 144 -9.41 -18.85 -7.57
C GLN A 144 -7.94 -19.23 -7.87
N GLY A 145 -7.15 -19.46 -6.82
CA GLY A 145 -5.74 -19.83 -6.96
C GLY A 145 -4.79 -18.69 -7.36
N LEU A 146 -5.29 -17.47 -7.61
CA LEU A 146 -4.44 -16.30 -7.72
C LEU A 146 -3.78 -16.01 -6.37
N SER A 147 -2.50 -15.66 -6.42
CA SER A 147 -1.82 -15.11 -5.25
C SER A 147 -2.50 -13.80 -4.84
N PRO A 148 -2.67 -13.53 -3.53
CA PRO A 148 -2.00 -14.18 -2.41
C PRO A 148 -2.84 -15.27 -1.70
N SER A 149 -3.80 -15.95 -2.34
CA SER A 149 -4.73 -16.88 -1.65
C SER A 149 -4.05 -17.86 -0.68
N GLU A 150 -2.94 -18.49 -1.07
CA GLU A 150 -2.19 -19.44 -0.24
C GLU A 150 -1.35 -18.80 0.88
N ASP A 151 -1.04 -17.50 0.77
CA ASP A 151 -0.11 -16.76 1.65
C ASP A 151 -0.80 -15.56 2.33
N ALA A 152 -2.13 -15.43 2.20
CA ALA A 152 -2.89 -14.27 2.66
C ALA A 152 -2.73 -14.04 4.16
N THR A 153 -2.60 -15.12 4.95
CA THR A 153 -2.53 -15.08 6.42
C THR A 153 -1.10 -15.14 6.97
N ARG A 154 -0.06 -15.03 6.14
CA ARG A 154 1.34 -15.24 6.56
C ARG A 154 1.78 -14.37 7.73
N HIS A 155 1.31 -13.11 7.78
CA HIS A 155 1.69 -12.17 8.84
C HIS A 155 1.06 -12.56 10.17
N PHE A 156 -0.14 -13.14 10.12
CA PHE A 156 -0.84 -13.64 11.29
C PHE A 156 -0.18 -14.93 11.78
N GLN A 157 0.20 -15.82 10.85
CA GLN A 157 0.95 -17.03 11.17
C GLN A 157 2.32 -16.67 11.77
N TRP A 158 3.06 -15.74 11.17
CA TRP A 158 4.31 -15.20 11.70
C TRP A 158 4.11 -14.64 13.11
N PHE A 159 3.15 -13.74 13.30
CA PHE A 159 2.90 -13.13 14.61
C PHE A 159 2.52 -14.18 15.66
N SER A 160 1.65 -15.14 15.31
CA SER A 160 1.27 -16.23 16.21
C SER A 160 2.44 -17.14 16.57
N GLN A 161 3.34 -17.42 15.63
CA GLN A 161 4.47 -18.34 15.83
C GLN A 161 5.62 -17.70 16.61
N TYR A 162 5.90 -16.42 16.34
CA TYR A 162 7.09 -15.75 16.83
C TYR A 162 6.81 -14.74 17.94
N CYS A 163 5.64 -14.11 17.97
CA CYS A 163 5.33 -13.05 18.95
C CYS A 163 4.35 -13.50 20.06
N ALA A 164 3.36 -14.34 19.74
CA ALA A 164 2.24 -14.61 20.63
C ALA A 164 2.50 -15.59 21.81
N GLY A 165 3.72 -16.11 22.01
CA GLY A 165 3.96 -16.95 23.19
C GLY A 165 5.14 -17.93 23.19
N ASN A 166 6.16 -17.78 22.34
CA ASN A 166 7.30 -18.72 22.35
C ASN A 166 8.37 -18.40 23.42
N ASN A 167 8.10 -17.46 24.33
CA ASN A 167 9.10 -16.90 25.25
C ASN A 167 9.29 -17.62 26.59
N ASP A 168 8.69 -18.79 26.84
CA ASP A 168 9.02 -19.52 28.08
C ASP A 168 8.92 -21.04 27.95
N ASN A 169 9.88 -21.64 27.23
CA ASN A 169 10.19 -23.05 27.40
C ASN A 169 11.03 -23.33 28.66
N ASN A 170 11.48 -22.28 29.38
CA ASN A 170 12.37 -22.42 30.54
C ASN A 170 11.68 -22.24 31.91
N ASN A 171 10.47 -21.69 31.97
CA ASN A 171 9.68 -21.59 33.21
C ASN A 171 8.31 -22.26 33.05
N LYS A 172 8.29 -23.60 33.00
CA LYS A 172 7.05 -24.41 32.91
C LYS A 172 6.17 -24.38 34.17
N GLU A 173 6.60 -23.76 35.27
CA GLU A 173 5.87 -23.84 36.54
C GLU A 173 4.81 -22.73 36.77
N ASP A 174 4.84 -21.62 36.04
CA ASP A 174 3.87 -20.51 36.25
C ASP A 174 2.88 -20.29 35.07
N GLN A 175 2.90 -21.13 34.03
CA GLN A 175 2.05 -20.96 32.84
C GLN A 175 0.57 -21.32 33.00
N HIS A 176 0.15 -21.89 34.14
CA HIS A 176 -1.26 -22.25 34.36
C HIS A 176 -2.18 -21.08 34.75
N ALA A 177 -1.64 -19.86 34.84
CA ALA A 177 -2.42 -18.63 35.05
C ALA A 177 -2.38 -17.67 33.86
N THR A 178 -2.13 -18.16 32.63
CA THR A 178 -2.36 -17.36 31.42
C THR A 178 -3.86 -17.34 31.11
N VAL A 179 -4.51 -16.45 31.85
CA VAL A 179 -5.75 -15.72 31.54
C VAL A 179 -6.05 -15.80 30.04
N ALA A 180 -7.18 -16.39 29.67
CA ALA A 180 -7.83 -16.10 28.40
C ALA A 180 -7.84 -14.57 28.27
N GLY A 181 -6.99 -14.03 27.39
CA GLY A 181 -6.86 -12.59 27.22
C GLY A 181 -8.27 -12.00 27.08
N SER A 182 -8.53 -10.86 27.73
CA SER A 182 -9.82 -10.21 27.52
C SER A 182 -10.02 -10.01 26.01
N MET A 183 -11.27 -10.09 25.54
CA MET A 183 -11.61 -9.86 24.13
C MET A 183 -10.97 -8.55 23.60
N ASP A 184 -10.84 -7.54 24.45
CA ASP A 184 -10.18 -6.27 24.17
C ASP A 184 -8.68 -6.39 23.87
N GLN A 185 -7.97 -7.33 24.53
CA GLN A 185 -6.55 -7.57 24.30
C GLN A 185 -6.31 -8.16 22.91
N GLU A 186 -7.08 -9.17 22.52
CA GLU A 186 -6.97 -9.80 21.19
C GLU A 186 -7.35 -8.80 20.10
N ALA A 187 -8.44 -8.05 20.27
CA ALA A 187 -8.86 -7.02 19.33
C ALA A 187 -7.79 -5.92 19.16
N SER A 188 -7.16 -5.47 20.25
CA SER A 188 -6.10 -4.45 20.19
C SER A 188 -4.82 -4.97 19.52
N LEU A 189 -4.45 -6.23 19.78
CA LEU A 189 -3.31 -6.87 19.12
C LEU A 189 -3.57 -7.03 17.62
N MET A 190 -4.77 -7.47 17.26
CA MET A 190 -5.14 -7.64 15.86
C MET A 190 -5.13 -6.30 15.12
N ARG A 191 -5.76 -5.27 15.69
CA ARG A 191 -5.75 -3.91 15.14
C ARG A 191 -4.32 -3.39 14.98
N SER A 192 -3.46 -3.63 15.97
CA SER A 192 -2.05 -3.26 15.94
C SER A 192 -1.28 -3.97 14.82
N LEU A 193 -1.42 -5.30 14.70
CA LEU A 193 -0.74 -6.10 13.69
C LEU A 193 -1.13 -5.65 12.27
N VAL A 194 -2.43 -5.53 12.01
CA VAL A 194 -2.96 -5.13 10.70
C VAL A 194 -2.48 -3.72 10.33
N SER A 195 -2.49 -2.80 11.30
CA SER A 195 -1.95 -1.44 11.08
C SER A 195 -0.45 -1.47 10.83
N PHE A 196 0.31 -2.24 11.61
CA PHE A 196 1.76 -2.35 11.42
C PHE A 196 2.13 -2.89 10.04
N VAL A 197 1.50 -3.99 9.60
CA VAL A 197 1.78 -4.61 8.29
C VAL A 197 1.54 -3.65 7.12
N SER A 198 0.48 -2.85 7.20
CA SER A 198 -0.01 -2.02 6.09
C SER A 198 0.53 -0.59 6.10
N ARG A 199 0.93 -0.07 7.27
CA ARG A 199 1.23 1.36 7.44
C ARG A 199 2.61 1.66 8.01
N ALA A 200 3.27 0.68 8.65
CA ALA A 200 4.57 0.93 9.24
C ALA A 200 5.61 1.28 8.17
N SER A 201 6.46 2.24 8.52
CA SER A 201 7.71 2.51 7.82
C SER A 201 8.81 1.57 8.30
N GLU A 202 10.01 1.70 7.73
CA GLU A 202 11.21 0.99 8.20
C GLU A 202 11.58 1.27 9.67
N VAL A 203 11.08 2.36 10.26
CA VAL A 203 11.32 2.73 11.67
C VAL A 203 10.15 2.43 12.61
N GLY A 204 9.03 1.92 12.09
CA GLY A 204 7.77 1.72 12.82
C GLY A 204 6.66 2.68 12.37
N MET A 205 5.72 2.97 13.26
CA MET A 205 4.56 3.83 12.97
C MET A 205 4.96 5.30 13.10
N VAL A 206 4.87 6.03 11.99
CA VAL A 206 5.20 7.47 11.91
C VAL A 206 3.90 8.23 11.65
N PRO A 207 3.39 9.01 12.62
CA PRO A 207 2.14 9.77 12.44
C PRO A 207 2.19 10.69 11.22
N ILE A 208 1.06 10.82 10.51
CA ILE A 208 0.85 11.62 9.28
C ILE A 208 1.56 11.04 8.05
N TYR A 209 2.79 10.53 8.20
CA TYR A 209 3.51 9.87 7.11
C TYR A 209 2.71 8.71 6.50
N ASP A 210 2.07 7.91 7.35
CA ASP A 210 1.28 6.75 6.96
C ASP A 210 -0.12 7.07 6.40
N LEU A 211 -0.43 8.36 6.20
CA LEU A 211 -1.62 8.82 5.48
C LEU A 211 -1.35 9.05 4.00
N LEU A 212 -0.08 9.09 3.57
CA LEU A 212 0.27 9.25 2.17
C LEU A 212 0.12 7.92 1.43
N ASN A 213 -0.58 7.96 0.30
CA ASN A 213 -0.75 6.81 -0.55
C ASN A 213 0.54 6.43 -1.28
N HIS A 214 0.55 5.20 -1.77
CA HIS A 214 1.63 4.65 -2.55
C HIS A 214 1.43 4.92 -4.04
N HIS A 215 2.49 5.36 -4.73
CA HIS A 215 2.55 5.25 -6.19
C HIS A 215 3.98 5.29 -6.70
N ASN A 216 4.51 4.20 -7.26
CA ASN A 216 5.89 4.17 -7.75
C ASN A 216 6.13 5.12 -8.94
N GLY A 217 5.15 5.27 -9.84
CA GLY A 217 5.19 6.21 -10.97
C GLY A 217 5.05 7.70 -10.60
N ARG A 218 4.21 8.02 -9.61
CA ARG A 218 3.87 9.41 -9.21
C ARG A 218 4.53 9.88 -7.92
N LYS A 219 5.42 9.08 -7.32
CA LYS A 219 6.14 9.43 -6.09
C LYS A 219 6.76 10.83 -6.16
N ASN A 220 6.40 11.66 -5.19
CA ASN A 220 6.84 13.04 -5.03
C ASN A 220 7.22 13.38 -3.58
N ALA A 221 7.11 12.43 -2.65
CA ALA A 221 7.58 12.56 -1.27
C ALA A 221 8.55 11.43 -0.90
N LYS A 222 9.48 11.71 0.02
CA LYS A 222 10.44 10.72 0.53
C LYS A 222 10.76 10.94 2.00
N LEU A 223 10.80 9.83 2.72
CA LEU A 223 11.25 9.78 4.11
C LEU A 223 12.77 9.74 4.20
N SER A 224 13.30 10.44 5.20
CA SER A 224 14.72 10.48 5.56
C SER A 224 14.86 10.49 7.08
N LEU A 225 15.93 9.85 7.57
CA LEU A 225 16.17 9.68 9.00
C LEU A 225 17.36 10.54 9.42
N THR A 226 17.25 11.22 10.55
CA THR A 226 18.34 11.98 11.17
C THR A 226 18.46 11.64 12.66
N GLU A 227 19.46 12.22 13.34
CA GLU A 227 19.60 12.05 14.79
C GLU A 227 18.40 12.62 15.55
N GLU A 228 17.78 13.68 15.02
CA GLU A 228 16.67 14.39 15.64
C GLU A 228 15.31 13.72 15.40
N GLY A 229 15.14 12.97 14.31
CA GLY A 229 13.86 12.33 14.00
C GLY A 229 13.71 11.87 12.55
N VAL A 230 12.45 11.78 12.14
CA VAL A 230 12.02 11.37 10.82
C VAL A 230 11.57 12.61 10.05
N HIS A 231 12.10 12.80 8.84
CA HIS A 231 11.75 13.91 7.95
C HIS A 231 11.09 13.38 6.68
N LEU A 232 9.95 13.97 6.31
CA LEU A 232 9.34 13.79 4.99
C LEU A 232 9.59 15.04 4.15
N ARG A 233 10.13 14.87 2.95
CA ARG A 233 10.42 15.99 2.04
C ARG A 233 9.83 15.74 0.66
N VAL A 234 9.50 16.83 -0.03
CA VAL A 234 9.24 16.79 -1.47
C VAL A 234 10.51 16.38 -2.20
N VAL A 235 10.38 15.46 -3.15
CA VAL A 235 11.45 15.00 -4.03
C VAL A 235 10.94 14.88 -5.46
N GLY A 236 11.84 14.83 -6.42
CA GLY A 236 11.48 14.62 -7.82
C GLY A 236 11.85 15.76 -8.75
N GLY A 237 12.48 16.81 -8.23
CA GLY A 237 12.95 17.95 -9.01
C GLY A 237 11.84 18.92 -9.43
N ASN A 238 10.62 18.72 -8.93
CA ASN A 238 9.44 19.48 -9.33
C ASN A 238 8.63 19.89 -8.10
N SER A 239 8.01 21.07 -8.16
CA SER A 239 7.03 21.51 -7.16
C SER A 239 5.72 20.73 -7.29
N ILE A 240 5.13 20.36 -6.16
CA ILE A 240 3.78 19.79 -6.07
C ILE A 240 2.79 20.95 -6.22
N GLN A 241 1.90 20.89 -7.21
CA GLN A 241 0.90 21.93 -7.44
C GLN A 241 -0.27 21.79 -6.47
N LYS A 242 -0.98 22.90 -6.22
CA LYS A 242 -2.26 22.87 -5.49
C LYS A 242 -3.22 21.84 -6.08
N GLY A 243 -3.85 21.05 -5.20
CA GLY A 243 -4.78 19.97 -5.52
C GLY A 243 -4.12 18.65 -5.89
N GLN A 244 -2.79 18.59 -6.04
CA GLN A 244 -2.11 17.33 -6.31
C GLN A 244 -1.94 16.50 -5.04
N GLU A 245 -2.09 15.19 -5.19
CA GLU A 245 -1.82 14.22 -4.14
C GLU A 245 -0.31 14.04 -3.91
N LEU A 246 0.06 13.79 -2.66
CA LEU A 246 1.39 13.44 -2.23
C LEU A 246 1.53 11.92 -2.15
N TYR A 247 2.45 11.37 -2.94
CA TYR A 247 2.71 9.93 -3.04
C TYR A 247 4.07 9.56 -2.48
N LEU A 248 4.09 8.43 -1.76
CA LEU A 248 5.29 7.73 -1.32
C LEU A 248 5.55 6.48 -2.19
N SER A 249 6.67 5.81 -1.91
CA SER A 249 6.84 4.40 -2.28
C SER A 249 7.06 3.57 -1.03
N TYR A 250 6.36 2.44 -0.98
CA TYR A 250 6.45 1.44 0.07
C TYR A 250 7.41 0.30 -0.30
N GLY A 251 8.00 0.35 -1.49
CA GLY A 251 8.44 -0.88 -2.13
C GLY A 251 8.29 -0.88 -3.64
N ILE A 252 9.20 -1.56 -4.34
CA ILE A 252 8.87 -2.31 -5.54
C ILE A 252 8.48 -3.67 -5.02
N LYS A 253 7.18 -3.87 -4.99
CA LYS A 253 6.53 -5.10 -4.58
C LYS A 253 5.71 -5.58 -5.78
N SER A 254 5.54 -6.89 -5.90
CA SER A 254 4.62 -7.38 -6.91
C SER A 254 3.17 -7.12 -6.49
N ALA A 255 2.25 -7.08 -7.44
CA ALA A 255 0.83 -6.89 -7.23
C ALA A 255 0.27 -7.88 -6.19
N PRO A 256 0.61 -9.18 -6.20
CA PRO A 256 0.19 -10.08 -5.12
C PRO A 256 0.71 -9.68 -3.74
N VAL A 257 1.94 -9.16 -3.65
CA VAL A 257 2.52 -8.66 -2.39
C VAL A 257 1.83 -7.38 -1.95
N MET A 258 1.58 -6.45 -2.87
CA MET A 258 0.87 -5.20 -2.59
C MET A 258 -0.55 -5.48 -2.08
N TYR A 259 -1.25 -6.38 -2.76
CA TYR A 259 -2.61 -6.75 -2.42
C TYR A 259 -2.69 -7.45 -1.05
N ARG A 260 -1.76 -8.37 -0.78
CA ARG A 260 -1.68 -9.05 0.52
C ARG A 260 -1.37 -8.10 1.67
N ASP A 261 -0.34 -7.27 1.50
CA ASP A 261 0.24 -6.49 2.60
C ASP A 261 -0.49 -5.15 2.79
N TYR A 262 -1.16 -4.63 1.76
CA TYR A 262 -1.77 -3.30 1.76
C TYR A 262 -3.22 -3.24 1.26
N GLY A 263 -3.76 -4.33 0.72
CA GLY A 263 -5.16 -4.40 0.28
C GLY A 263 -5.47 -3.71 -1.06
N PHE A 264 -4.45 -3.35 -1.85
CA PHE A 264 -4.63 -2.76 -3.18
C PHE A 264 -3.57 -3.25 -4.18
N VAL A 265 -3.83 -3.01 -5.47
CA VAL A 265 -2.87 -3.21 -6.56
C VAL A 265 -2.56 -1.85 -7.17
N GLU A 266 -1.28 -1.56 -7.44
CA GLU A 266 -0.89 -0.32 -8.11
C GLU A 266 -1.47 -0.25 -9.52
N GLU A 267 -1.91 0.94 -9.90
CA GLU A 267 -2.32 1.26 -11.27
C GLU A 267 -1.12 1.11 -12.21
N TRP A 268 -0.02 1.79 -11.91
CA TRP A 268 1.26 1.63 -12.60
C TRP A 268 2.46 2.23 -11.82
N PRO A 269 3.68 1.76 -12.10
CA PRO A 269 4.00 0.50 -12.77
C PRO A 269 3.53 -0.71 -11.93
N CYS A 270 2.78 -1.61 -12.56
CA CYS A 270 2.23 -2.77 -11.86
C CYS A 270 3.16 -3.97 -12.08
N CYS A 271 3.91 -4.36 -11.04
CA CYS A 271 4.85 -5.48 -11.10
C CYS A 271 4.14 -6.80 -10.80
N TRP A 272 4.36 -7.84 -11.59
CA TRP A 272 3.84 -9.19 -11.35
C TRP A 272 4.98 -10.17 -11.29
N ASN A 273 4.88 -11.19 -10.44
CA ASN A 273 5.84 -12.28 -10.40
C ASN A 273 5.18 -13.61 -10.03
N TRP A 274 5.79 -14.70 -10.47
CA TRP A 274 5.44 -16.06 -10.07
C TRP A 274 6.65 -16.97 -10.17
N LYS A 275 6.58 -18.12 -9.51
CA LYS A 275 7.59 -19.18 -9.59
C LYS A 275 7.01 -20.36 -10.37
N GLU A 276 7.66 -20.75 -11.45
CA GLU A 276 7.24 -21.93 -12.23
C GLU A 276 7.59 -23.21 -11.45
N VAL A 277 6.59 -24.05 -11.18
CA VAL A 277 6.73 -25.23 -10.32
C VAL A 277 7.75 -26.24 -10.86
N ALA A 278 7.76 -26.47 -12.18
CA ALA A 278 8.58 -27.51 -12.79
C ALA A 278 10.08 -27.16 -12.83
N SER A 279 10.41 -25.91 -13.17
CA SER A 279 11.79 -25.43 -13.29
C SER A 279 12.32 -24.83 -11.99
N GLY A 280 11.44 -24.32 -11.13
CA GLY A 280 11.80 -23.51 -9.98
C GLY A 280 12.20 -22.08 -10.34
N ASP A 281 12.11 -21.68 -11.61
CA ASP A 281 12.47 -20.35 -12.08
C ASP A 281 11.46 -19.30 -11.62
N ASN A 282 11.95 -18.09 -11.34
CA ASN A 282 11.09 -16.94 -11.07
C ASN A 282 10.92 -16.14 -12.36
N PHE A 283 9.67 -15.86 -12.70
CA PHE A 283 9.29 -15.00 -13.81
C PHE A 283 8.64 -13.74 -13.27
N ALA A 284 8.83 -12.62 -13.97
CA ALA A 284 8.21 -11.36 -13.60
C ALA A 284 7.88 -10.54 -14.84
N PHE A 285 6.95 -9.60 -14.72
CA PHE A 285 6.80 -8.53 -15.70
C PHE A 285 6.31 -7.25 -15.03
N VAL A 286 6.55 -6.12 -15.66
CA VAL A 286 6.02 -4.82 -15.24
C VAL A 286 5.07 -4.32 -16.31
N LEU A 287 3.86 -3.96 -15.92
CA LEU A 287 2.89 -3.29 -16.78
C LEU A 287 2.93 -1.78 -16.56
N PHE A 288 2.81 -1.07 -17.68
CA PHE A 288 2.61 0.36 -17.77
C PHE A 288 1.32 0.63 -18.57
N PRO A 289 0.77 1.85 -18.52
CA PRO A 289 -0.23 2.33 -19.45
C PRO A 289 0.13 2.06 -20.92
N ASP A 290 -0.88 2.06 -21.80
CA ASP A 290 -0.75 1.86 -23.25
C ASP A 290 -0.03 0.58 -23.66
N ASP A 291 -0.31 -0.53 -22.98
CA ASP A 291 0.30 -1.85 -23.26
C ASP A 291 1.83 -1.89 -23.08
N GLY A 292 2.43 -0.91 -22.40
CA GLY A 292 3.85 -0.94 -22.09
C GLY A 292 4.18 -2.12 -21.17
N VAL A 293 5.13 -2.97 -21.58
CA VAL A 293 5.55 -4.13 -20.77
C VAL A 293 7.07 -4.28 -20.74
N ALA A 294 7.60 -4.68 -19.58
CA ALA A 294 8.95 -5.20 -19.44
C ALA A 294 8.89 -6.60 -18.81
N ILE A 295 9.23 -7.66 -19.56
CA ILE A 295 9.28 -9.03 -19.02
C ILE A 295 10.66 -9.31 -18.43
N ASN A 296 10.70 -10.05 -17.32
CA ASN A 296 11.90 -10.33 -16.55
C ASN A 296 12.79 -9.08 -16.38
N PRO A 297 12.25 -7.98 -15.84
CA PRO A 297 12.99 -6.74 -15.67
C PRO A 297 14.25 -6.99 -14.84
N THR A 298 15.37 -6.36 -15.21
CA THR A 298 16.59 -6.47 -14.41
C THR A 298 16.44 -5.73 -13.07
N LYS A 299 17.31 -6.04 -12.12
CA LYS A 299 17.36 -5.30 -10.84
C LYS A 299 17.60 -3.82 -11.07
N GLU A 300 18.45 -3.47 -12.04
CA GLU A 300 18.78 -2.10 -12.41
C GLU A 300 17.56 -1.39 -13.02
N PHE A 301 16.76 -2.09 -13.82
CA PHE A 301 15.51 -1.55 -14.36
C PHE A 301 14.52 -1.21 -13.23
N LEU A 302 14.32 -2.14 -12.29
CA LEU A 302 13.47 -1.91 -11.12
C LEU A 302 14.02 -0.78 -10.24
N GLN A 303 15.32 -0.80 -9.95
CA GLN A 303 15.97 0.29 -9.21
C GLN A 303 15.82 1.64 -9.89
N HIS A 304 15.85 1.69 -11.22
CA HIS A 304 15.60 2.91 -11.97
C HIS A 304 14.17 3.42 -11.75
N ILE A 305 13.16 2.55 -11.83
CA ILE A 305 11.77 2.91 -11.48
C ILE A 305 11.70 3.47 -10.06
N TRP A 306 12.30 2.77 -9.09
CA TRP A 306 12.29 3.20 -7.69
C TRP A 306 12.97 4.56 -7.50
N HIS A 307 14.18 4.74 -8.04
CA HIS A 307 15.05 5.87 -7.72
C HIS A 307 14.88 7.08 -8.64
N SER A 308 14.16 6.95 -9.76
CA SER A 308 13.91 8.01 -10.76
C SER A 308 13.43 9.34 -10.17
N SER A 309 12.82 9.33 -8.99
CA SER A 309 12.43 10.53 -8.25
C SER A 309 13.59 11.39 -7.70
N SER A 310 14.87 11.05 -7.94
CA SER A 310 15.95 11.57 -7.08
C SER A 310 16.94 12.55 -7.70
N SER A 311 17.03 12.78 -9.02
CA SER A 311 18.21 13.55 -9.50
C SER A 311 18.27 14.08 -10.93
N VAL A 312 17.25 13.95 -11.79
CA VAL A 312 17.37 14.54 -13.13
C VAL A 312 16.75 15.94 -13.15
N PRO A 313 17.54 17.03 -13.15
CA PRO A 313 17.01 18.37 -13.29
C PRO A 313 16.28 18.50 -14.63
N VAL A 314 14.97 18.73 -14.58
CA VAL A 314 14.16 18.99 -15.77
C VAL A 314 14.50 20.40 -16.30
N PRO A 315 14.75 20.59 -17.61
CA PRO A 315 14.99 21.92 -18.18
C PRO A 315 13.82 22.87 -17.90
N THR A 316 14.11 24.07 -17.38
CA THR A 316 13.15 25.08 -16.89
C THR A 316 12.22 25.70 -17.96
N THR A 317 12.11 25.12 -19.15
CA THR A 317 11.42 25.74 -20.31
C THR A 317 10.17 25.00 -20.79
N MET A 318 9.77 23.89 -20.15
CA MET A 318 8.50 23.20 -20.42
C MET A 318 7.56 23.31 -19.21
N HIS A 319 6.66 24.30 -19.22
CA HIS A 319 5.83 24.63 -18.04
C HIS A 319 4.35 24.25 -18.12
N THR A 320 3.86 23.52 -19.12
CA THR A 320 2.39 23.37 -19.29
C THR A 320 1.84 22.02 -19.78
N MET A 321 2.56 20.89 -19.64
CA MET A 321 1.93 19.56 -19.67
C MET A 321 2.59 18.62 -18.65
N ASP A 322 1.78 17.74 -18.07
CA ASP A 322 1.97 17.05 -16.80
C ASP A 322 3.29 16.27 -16.69
N ASN A 323 4.12 16.62 -15.70
CA ASN A 323 5.40 15.94 -15.42
C ASN A 323 5.25 14.43 -15.15
N VAL A 324 4.05 13.98 -14.79
CA VAL A 324 3.69 12.56 -14.66
C VAL A 324 3.84 11.86 -16.01
N ASP A 325 3.42 12.49 -17.10
CA ASP A 325 3.48 11.94 -18.45
C ASP A 325 4.92 11.78 -18.93
N MET A 326 5.82 12.69 -18.53
CA MET A 326 7.23 12.60 -18.88
C MET A 326 7.89 11.37 -18.27
N ARG A 327 7.66 11.09 -16.98
CA ARG A 327 8.20 9.90 -16.31
C ARG A 327 7.62 8.61 -16.87
N LEU A 328 6.32 8.61 -17.14
CA LEU A 328 5.67 7.48 -17.78
C LEU A 328 6.30 7.18 -19.15
N ALA A 329 6.48 8.20 -19.99
CA ALA A 329 7.12 8.05 -21.30
C ALA A 329 8.57 7.55 -21.20
N GLU A 330 9.34 8.00 -20.20
CA GLU A 330 10.68 7.49 -19.92
C GLU A 330 10.67 6.01 -19.54
N PHE A 331 9.75 5.60 -18.66
CA PHE A 331 9.61 4.20 -18.28
C PHE A 331 9.16 3.31 -19.43
N GLN A 332 8.18 3.74 -20.21
CA GLN A 332 7.73 3.03 -21.41
C GLN A 332 8.87 2.90 -22.43
N SER A 333 9.66 3.97 -22.62
CA SER A 333 10.85 3.95 -23.50
C SER A 333 11.92 2.99 -22.97
N SER A 334 12.14 2.95 -21.66
CA SER A 334 13.05 2.01 -21.01
C SER A 334 12.56 0.56 -21.17
N ALA A 335 11.27 0.32 -20.94
CA ALA A 335 10.64 -0.99 -21.09
C ALA A 335 10.76 -1.50 -22.54
N LYS A 336 10.51 -0.63 -23.52
CA LYS A 336 10.68 -0.95 -24.93
C LYS A 336 12.12 -1.38 -25.27
N ARG A 337 13.12 -0.61 -24.83
CA ARG A 337 14.54 -0.96 -25.04
C ARG A 337 14.91 -2.28 -24.38
N HIS A 338 14.40 -2.52 -23.17
CA HIS A 338 14.57 -3.80 -22.48
C HIS A 338 13.99 -4.95 -23.30
N MET A 339 12.75 -4.81 -23.79
CA MET A 339 12.09 -5.83 -24.61
C MET A 339 12.83 -6.10 -25.94
N GLU A 340 13.37 -5.06 -26.58
CA GLU A 340 14.19 -5.17 -27.80
C GLU A 340 15.52 -5.88 -27.56
N SER A 341 16.01 -5.91 -26.31
CA SER A 341 17.26 -6.58 -25.94
C SER A 341 17.11 -8.08 -25.66
N LEU A 342 15.89 -8.57 -25.48
CA LEU A 342 15.62 -9.98 -25.16
C LEU A 342 15.75 -10.85 -26.41
N SER A 343 16.37 -12.02 -26.22
CA SER A 343 16.44 -13.05 -27.26
C SER A 343 15.08 -13.71 -27.50
N LEU A 344 14.91 -14.30 -28.69
CA LEU A 344 13.72 -15.11 -29.00
C LEU A 344 13.56 -16.29 -28.02
N GLU A 345 14.68 -16.89 -27.57
CA GLU A 345 14.65 -17.98 -26.59
C GLU A 345 14.09 -17.53 -25.24
N GLU A 346 14.49 -16.36 -24.76
CA GLU A 346 13.97 -15.77 -23.51
C GLU A 346 12.49 -15.44 -23.62
N LEU A 347 12.06 -14.85 -24.73
CA LEU A 347 10.65 -14.54 -25.01
C LEU A 347 9.81 -15.82 -25.05
N ASP A 348 10.29 -16.85 -25.75
CA ASP A 348 9.60 -18.13 -25.85
C ASP A 348 9.54 -18.87 -24.50
N ARG A 349 10.63 -18.81 -23.72
CA ARG A 349 10.68 -19.38 -22.36
C ARG A 349 9.64 -18.70 -21.46
N PHE A 350 9.62 -17.36 -21.43
CA PHE A 350 8.62 -16.61 -20.68
C PHE A 350 7.20 -16.94 -21.13
N ALA A 351 6.94 -16.95 -22.45
CA ALA A 351 5.62 -17.23 -22.99
C ALA A 351 5.12 -18.64 -22.65
N ARG A 352 6.02 -19.65 -22.66
CA ARG A 352 5.67 -21.02 -22.21
C ARG A 352 5.35 -21.05 -20.72
N ALA A 353 6.22 -20.48 -19.87
CA ALA A 353 6.00 -20.45 -18.43
C ALA A 353 4.70 -19.72 -18.05
N ALA A 354 4.40 -18.61 -18.72
CA ALA A 354 3.16 -17.87 -18.52
C ALA A 354 1.92 -18.70 -18.93
N ARG A 355 1.99 -19.45 -20.04
CA ARG A 355 0.90 -20.37 -20.43
C ARG A 355 0.70 -21.47 -19.40
N ILE A 356 1.77 -22.13 -18.97
CA ILE A 356 1.70 -23.19 -17.95
C ILE A 356 1.08 -22.64 -16.66
N HIS A 357 1.46 -21.43 -16.24
CA HIS A 357 0.88 -20.80 -15.06
C HIS A 357 -0.62 -20.51 -15.23
N LEU A 358 -1.02 -19.89 -16.35
CA LEU A 358 -2.42 -19.59 -16.64
C LEU A 358 -3.29 -20.84 -16.80
N ASP A 359 -2.77 -21.88 -17.47
CA ASP A 359 -3.47 -23.16 -17.65
C ASP A 359 -3.59 -23.95 -16.34
N GLY A 360 -2.78 -23.60 -15.33
CA GLY A 360 -2.87 -24.16 -13.97
C GLY A 360 -3.91 -23.48 -13.08
N LEU A 361 -4.51 -22.37 -13.51
CA LEU A 361 -5.57 -21.71 -12.74
C LEU A 361 -6.89 -22.48 -12.85
N PRO A 362 -7.75 -22.45 -11.81
CA PRO A 362 -9.03 -23.19 -11.78
C PRO A 362 -10.03 -22.71 -12.83
N THR A 363 -9.90 -21.45 -13.26
CA THR A 363 -10.79 -20.78 -14.20
C THR A 363 -10.00 -20.13 -15.33
N THR A 364 -10.67 -20.02 -16.47
CA THR A 364 -10.18 -19.25 -17.61
C THR A 364 -10.62 -17.80 -17.48
N PHE A 365 -9.88 -16.90 -18.13
CA PHE A 365 -10.26 -15.49 -18.24
C PHE A 365 -11.73 -15.27 -18.65
N GLN A 366 -12.26 -16.05 -19.60
CA GLN A 366 -13.65 -15.94 -20.03
C GLN A 366 -14.64 -16.31 -18.93
N GLN A 367 -14.30 -17.30 -18.10
CA GLN A 367 -15.11 -17.68 -16.95
C GLN A 367 -15.04 -16.61 -15.87
N ASP A 368 -13.85 -16.07 -15.58
CA ASP A 368 -13.69 -14.99 -14.59
C ASP A 368 -14.49 -13.75 -14.99
N GLN A 369 -14.43 -13.37 -16.27
CA GLN A 369 -15.21 -12.26 -16.79
C GLN A 369 -16.72 -12.50 -16.62
N ALA A 370 -17.22 -13.70 -16.95
CA ALA A 370 -18.62 -14.04 -16.77
C ALA A 370 -19.05 -14.06 -15.29
N ILE A 371 -18.18 -14.52 -14.38
CA ILE A 371 -18.40 -14.49 -12.93
C ILE A 371 -18.51 -13.04 -12.45
N LEU A 372 -17.60 -12.17 -12.88
CA LEU A 372 -17.60 -10.76 -12.51
C LEU A 372 -18.82 -10.00 -13.05
N GLU A 373 -19.21 -10.26 -14.30
CA GLU A 373 -20.42 -9.71 -14.90
C GLU A 373 -21.67 -10.15 -14.13
N GLY A 374 -21.81 -11.46 -13.83
CA GLY A 374 -22.94 -11.96 -13.04
C GLY A 374 -22.99 -11.39 -11.62
N LYS A 375 -21.83 -11.17 -10.97
CA LYS A 375 -21.77 -10.50 -9.65
C LYS A 375 -22.20 -9.04 -9.72
N ARG A 376 -21.82 -8.31 -10.77
CA ARG A 376 -22.24 -6.91 -10.97
C ARG A 376 -23.75 -6.82 -11.19
N GLU A 377 -24.31 -7.71 -12.00
CA GLU A 377 -25.76 -7.78 -12.21
C GLU A 377 -26.50 -8.10 -10.91
N SER A 378 -26.01 -9.05 -10.12
CA SER A 378 -26.60 -9.39 -8.82
C SER A 378 -26.51 -8.24 -7.80
N LEU A 379 -25.42 -7.47 -7.81
CA LEU A 379 -25.27 -6.29 -6.95
C LEU A 379 -26.21 -5.15 -7.38
N ALA A 380 -26.33 -4.92 -8.69
CA ALA A 380 -27.26 -3.92 -9.21
C ALA A 380 -28.72 -4.25 -8.85
N GLN A 381 -29.12 -5.52 -8.99
CA GLN A 381 -30.46 -5.98 -8.58
C GLN A 381 -30.71 -5.80 -7.09
N ALA A 382 -29.74 -6.13 -6.25
CA ALA A 382 -29.89 -5.96 -4.80
C ALA A 382 -30.03 -4.49 -4.38
N MET A 383 -29.43 -3.56 -5.13
CA MET A 383 -29.60 -2.12 -4.88
C MET A 383 -30.96 -1.61 -5.34
N ASP A 384 -31.51 -2.15 -6.44
CA ASP A 384 -32.84 -1.77 -6.93
C ASP A 384 -33.96 -2.27 -5.98
N ASP A 385 -33.79 -3.44 -5.35
CA ASP A 385 -34.77 -4.01 -4.41
C ASP A 385 -34.86 -3.24 -3.07
N ASP A 386 -33.80 -2.54 -2.65
CA ASP A 386 -33.76 -1.79 -1.39
C ASP A 386 -34.50 -0.42 -1.49
N ASP A 387 -34.77 0.08 -2.70
CA ASP A 387 -35.42 1.38 -2.92
C ASP A 387 -36.97 1.32 -2.90
N ASP A 388 -37.58 0.13 -2.97
CA ASP A 388 -39.04 -0.05 -3.10
C ASP A 388 -39.79 -0.15 -1.75
N ASP A 389 -39.09 -0.24 -0.61
CA ASP A 389 -39.71 -0.51 0.71
C ASP A 389 -40.03 0.75 1.56
N ASP A 390 -39.72 1.97 1.11
CA ASP A 390 -39.84 3.20 1.92
C ASP A 390 -41.07 4.10 1.65
N ASP A 391 -41.94 3.76 0.69
CA ASP A 391 -43.01 4.68 0.23
C ASP A 391 -44.45 4.39 0.73
N ASP A 392 -44.70 3.32 1.49
CA ASP A 392 -46.08 2.89 1.83
C ASP A 392 -46.57 3.20 3.28
N ASP A 393 -45.82 3.94 4.10
CA ASP A 393 -46.17 4.26 5.50
C ASP A 393 -46.21 5.78 5.84
N LEU A 394 -46.85 6.60 4.98
CA LEU A 394 -47.23 8.01 5.30
C LEU A 394 -48.72 8.33 5.17
#